data_AF-A0A8D9UGF1-F1
#
_entry.id   AF-A0A8D9UGF1-F1
#
_cell.length_a   1.000
_cell.length_b   1.000
_cell.length_c   1.000
_cell.angle_alpha   90.00
_cell.angle_beta   90.00
_cell.angle_gamma   90.00
#
_symmetry.space_group_name_H-M   'P 1'
#
loop_
_entity.id
_entity.type
_entity.pdbx_description
1 polymer ?
#
loop_
_entity_poly.entity_id
_entity_poly.type
_entity_poly.pdbx_seq_one_letter_code
_entity_poly.pdbx_strand_id
1 'polypeptide(L)'
;MKSFALLIHGSLENEWLENIKNKINSFKYKFNQILFVVYADDYERYCLRLKELGLYERVQIVKVKDLINPGFFNINRQIMCVNKGLECIQDNSFVFKLRNDQCIDFNKVAKYSNTDKVITTNCFSRKDRLYHPSDMFLAANKELLVKMYSMPYQKETHVMTEMKNIKLYKENPELTYIPISPESALCRYYLKLNGWDTKNTFDDSFKALKKYYLILNSWNVDFRWNKKRTYLCPSGYIILPHYFSLKPFENAPEEKAVCFVQSDFENRFPTIKDFYFIAKSKIIWFLYSTKQKTNTKSSKNLYTILRYKMLKVLPYFLVEREVKRLKQKINN
;
A
#
# COMPACT_ATOMS: atom_id res chain seq x y z
N MET A 1 -10.58 1.66 29.16
CA MET A 1 -9.66 0.74 28.45
C MET A 1 -9.84 0.94 26.95
N LYS A 2 -8.77 1.05 26.15
CA LYS A 2 -8.89 1.28 24.70
C LYS A 2 -9.47 0.02 24.03
N SER A 3 -10.47 0.18 23.16
CA SER A 3 -10.99 -0.92 22.34
C SER A 3 -10.11 -1.13 21.11
N PHE A 4 -9.79 -2.38 20.79
CA PHE A 4 -8.94 -2.75 19.66
C PHE A 4 -9.70 -3.61 18.66
N ALA A 5 -9.57 -3.28 17.38
CA ALA A 5 -10.11 -4.07 16.28
C ALA A 5 -9.03 -4.41 15.26
N LEU A 6 -9.16 -5.55 14.59
CA LEU A 6 -8.26 -5.99 13.52
C LEU A 6 -9.05 -6.17 12.23
N LEU A 7 -8.65 -5.48 11.18
CA LEU A 7 -9.20 -5.58 9.83
C LEU A 7 -8.14 -6.19 8.91
N ILE A 8 -8.43 -7.37 8.37
CA ILE A 8 -7.57 -8.06 7.42
C ILE A 8 -8.33 -8.18 6.10
N HIS A 9 -7.67 -7.88 4.99
CA HIS A 9 -8.27 -8.04 3.65
C HIS A 9 -7.27 -8.61 2.66
N GLY A 10 -7.79 -9.24 1.59
CA GLY A 10 -6.98 -9.80 0.52
C GLY A 10 -7.58 -11.06 -0.08
N SER A 11 -7.03 -11.49 -1.22
CA SER A 11 -7.32 -12.81 -1.82
C SER A 11 -6.62 -13.91 -1.03
N LEU A 12 -7.15 -15.13 -1.04
CA LEU A 12 -6.54 -16.26 -0.32
C LEU A 12 -5.13 -16.61 -0.84
N GLU A 13 -4.82 -16.23 -2.08
CA GLU A 13 -3.52 -16.45 -2.70
C GLU A 13 -2.37 -15.79 -1.91
N ASN A 14 -1.34 -16.58 -1.57
CA ASN A 14 -0.16 -16.16 -0.81
C ASN A 14 -0.48 -15.58 0.59
N GLU A 15 -1.57 -16.05 1.21
CA GLU A 15 -1.95 -15.71 2.57
C GLU A 15 -0.87 -16.01 3.61
N TRP A 16 -0.96 -15.37 4.78
CA TRP A 16 -0.06 -15.60 5.92
C TRP A 16 -0.80 -15.69 7.27
N LEU A 17 -1.98 -16.30 7.25
CA LEU A 17 -2.94 -16.46 8.32
C LEU A 17 -2.37 -17.20 9.53
N GLU A 18 -1.50 -18.20 9.37
CA GLU A 18 -0.85 -18.86 10.52
C GLU A 18 0.01 -17.86 11.32
N ASN A 19 0.79 -17.04 10.61
CA ASN A 19 1.60 -16.00 11.27
C ASN A 19 0.72 -14.90 11.87
N ILE A 20 -0.37 -14.51 11.19
CA ILE A 20 -1.34 -13.56 11.73
C ILE A 20 -2.01 -14.12 12.99
N LYS A 21 -2.44 -15.38 12.99
CA LYS A 21 -2.99 -16.11 14.15
C LYS A 21 -2.02 -16.04 15.33
N ASN A 22 -0.76 -16.36 15.09
CA ASN A 22 0.26 -16.31 16.14
C ASN A 22 0.41 -14.89 16.70
N LYS A 23 0.35 -13.86 15.86
CA LYS A 23 0.37 -12.46 16.34
C LYS A 23 -0.89 -12.06 17.10
N ILE A 24 -2.07 -12.51 16.66
CA ILE A 24 -3.34 -12.33 17.38
C ILE A 24 -3.23 -12.94 18.79
N ASN A 25 -2.74 -14.18 18.89
CA ASN A 25 -2.59 -14.88 20.17
C ASN A 25 -1.52 -14.24 21.09
N SER A 26 -0.49 -13.63 20.51
CA SER A 26 0.56 -12.94 21.28
C SER A 26 0.19 -11.51 21.72
N PHE A 27 -0.98 -11.02 21.31
CA PHE A 27 -1.40 -9.67 21.66
C PHE A 27 -1.78 -9.62 23.15
N LYS A 28 -1.14 -8.72 23.91
CA LYS A 28 -1.34 -8.57 25.36
C LYS A 28 -2.72 -8.01 25.72
N TYR A 29 -3.35 -7.33 24.77
CA TYR A 29 -4.73 -6.86 24.89
C TYR A 29 -5.66 -7.82 24.15
N LYS A 30 -6.97 -7.62 24.29
CA LYS A 30 -7.99 -8.36 23.53
C LYS A 30 -8.43 -7.56 22.31
N PHE A 31 -8.60 -8.23 21.17
CA PHE A 31 -9.37 -7.68 20.06
C PHE A 31 -10.86 -7.82 20.37
N ASN A 32 -11.59 -6.72 20.40
CA ASN A 32 -13.05 -6.71 20.48
C ASN A 32 -13.66 -7.29 19.20
N GLN A 33 -13.04 -7.01 18.05
CA GLN A 33 -13.46 -7.53 16.75
C GLN A 33 -12.23 -7.87 15.90
N ILE A 34 -12.31 -9.00 15.21
CA ILE A 34 -11.35 -9.41 14.18
C ILE A 34 -12.16 -9.68 12.92
N LEU A 35 -11.90 -8.92 11.86
CA LEU A 35 -12.63 -9.00 10.61
C LEU A 35 -11.73 -9.42 9.47
N PHE A 36 -12.22 -10.37 8.68
CA PHE A 36 -11.65 -10.76 7.41
C PHE A 36 -12.57 -10.31 6.29
N VAL A 37 -12.12 -9.35 5.47
CA VAL A 37 -12.83 -8.93 4.26
C VAL A 37 -12.28 -9.73 3.09
N VAL A 38 -13.12 -10.59 2.51
CA VAL A 38 -12.72 -11.60 1.52
C VAL A 38 -13.57 -11.50 0.27
N TYR A 39 -12.98 -11.82 -0.88
CA TYR A 39 -13.72 -11.88 -2.13
C TYR A 39 -14.70 -13.05 -2.13
N ALA A 40 -15.85 -12.87 -2.78
CA ALA A 40 -16.91 -13.86 -2.86
C ALA A 40 -16.41 -15.22 -3.39
N ASP A 41 -15.53 -15.19 -4.39
CA ASP A 41 -14.96 -16.38 -5.02
C ASP A 41 -13.98 -17.14 -4.11
N ASP A 42 -13.43 -16.47 -3.09
CA ASP A 42 -12.53 -17.07 -2.11
C ASP A 42 -13.23 -17.45 -0.80
N TYR A 43 -14.51 -17.09 -0.62
CA TYR A 43 -15.19 -17.13 0.67
C TYR A 43 -15.19 -18.52 1.32
N GLU A 44 -15.61 -19.55 0.59
CA GLU A 44 -15.69 -20.92 1.13
C GLU A 44 -14.31 -21.45 1.54
N ARG A 45 -13.31 -21.24 0.67
CA ARG A 45 -11.91 -21.63 0.92
C ARG A 45 -11.32 -20.89 2.12
N TYR A 46 -11.65 -19.61 2.28
CA TYR A 46 -11.27 -18.83 3.46
C TYR A 46 -11.89 -19.38 4.74
N CYS A 47 -13.18 -19.73 4.71
CA CYS A 47 -13.86 -20.30 5.87
C CYS A 47 -13.21 -21.61 6.31
N LEU A 48 -12.94 -22.52 5.35
CA LEU A 48 -12.23 -23.77 5.62
C LEU A 48 -10.85 -23.51 6.22
N ARG A 49 -10.08 -22.61 5.61
CA ARG A 49 -8.74 -22.24 6.10
C ARG A 49 -8.77 -21.68 7.52
N LEU A 50 -9.75 -20.82 7.84
CA LEU A 50 -9.91 -20.27 9.18
C LEU A 50 -10.37 -21.33 10.21
N LYS A 51 -11.13 -22.34 9.79
CA LYS A 51 -11.52 -23.48 10.64
C LYS A 51 -10.31 -24.37 10.96
N GLU A 52 -9.51 -24.73 9.97
CA GLU A 52 -8.25 -25.47 10.16
C GLU A 52 -7.32 -24.77 11.17
N LEU A 53 -7.28 -23.44 11.10
CA LEU A 53 -6.47 -22.62 11.98
C LEU A 53 -7.07 -22.42 13.38
N GLY A 54 -8.31 -22.86 13.64
CA GLY A 54 -9.04 -22.60 14.89
C GLY A 54 -9.36 -21.12 15.10
N LEU A 55 -9.46 -20.34 14.03
CA LEU A 55 -9.80 -18.91 14.07
C LEU A 55 -11.25 -18.61 13.73
N TYR A 56 -11.95 -19.50 13.02
CA TYR A 56 -13.28 -19.24 12.44
C TYR A 56 -14.29 -18.68 13.46
N GLU A 57 -14.41 -19.28 14.64
CA GLU A 57 -15.35 -18.83 15.69
C GLU A 57 -14.95 -17.50 16.37
N ARG A 58 -13.74 -17.01 16.15
CA ARG A 58 -13.20 -15.79 16.77
C ARG A 58 -13.26 -14.58 15.84
N VAL A 59 -13.70 -14.76 14.60
CA VAL A 59 -13.60 -13.75 13.55
C VAL A 59 -14.94 -13.54 12.86
N GLN A 60 -15.16 -12.33 12.37
CA GLN A 60 -16.24 -12.01 11.45
C GLN A 60 -15.70 -12.02 10.03
N ILE A 61 -16.41 -12.65 9.10
CA ILE A 61 -16.03 -12.67 7.69
C ILE A 61 -17.01 -11.78 6.91
N VAL A 62 -16.48 -10.76 6.24
CA VAL A 62 -17.24 -9.85 5.37
C VAL A 62 -16.98 -10.24 3.92
N LYS A 63 -18.02 -10.70 3.24
CA LYS A 63 -17.94 -11.12 1.84
C LYS A 63 -18.17 -9.94 0.90
N VAL A 64 -17.27 -9.73 -0.05
CA VAL A 64 -17.38 -8.66 -1.06
C VAL A 64 -17.27 -9.22 -2.48
N LYS A 65 -18.01 -8.64 -3.43
CA LYS A 65 -17.82 -8.95 -4.86
C LYS A 65 -16.61 -8.18 -5.38
N ASP A 66 -15.80 -8.81 -6.23
CA ASP A 66 -14.68 -8.11 -6.84
C ASP A 66 -15.18 -7.03 -7.83
N LEU A 67 -14.35 -6.01 -8.05
CA LEU A 67 -14.65 -4.89 -8.91
C LEU A 67 -14.18 -5.16 -10.35
N ILE A 68 -15.02 -4.84 -11.32
CA ILE A 68 -14.66 -4.88 -12.74
C ILE A 68 -13.50 -3.91 -13.02
N ASN A 69 -13.52 -2.70 -12.44
CA ASN A 69 -12.40 -1.76 -12.49
C ASN A 69 -11.69 -1.71 -11.13
N PRO A 70 -10.55 -2.40 -10.97
CA PRO A 70 -9.76 -2.35 -9.74
C PRO A 70 -9.05 -1.01 -9.52
N GLY A 71 -9.05 -0.11 -10.51
CA GLY A 71 -8.33 1.16 -10.50
C GLY A 71 -6.81 0.96 -10.67
N PHE A 72 -6.06 2.06 -10.63
CA PHE A 72 -4.60 2.01 -10.76
C PHE A 72 -3.97 1.25 -9.59
N PHE A 73 -3.25 0.16 -9.88
CA PHE A 73 -2.63 -0.72 -8.87
C PHE A 73 -3.60 -1.15 -7.75
N ASN A 74 -4.84 -1.49 -8.11
CA ASN A 74 -5.88 -2.04 -7.22
C ASN A 74 -6.42 -1.07 -6.17
N ILE A 75 -6.26 0.24 -6.33
CA ILE A 75 -6.75 1.23 -5.35
C ILE A 75 -8.25 1.12 -5.05
N ASN A 76 -9.10 0.85 -6.05
CA ASN A 76 -10.55 0.73 -5.83
C ASN A 76 -10.87 -0.52 -5.01
N ARG A 77 -10.17 -1.64 -5.25
CA ARG A 77 -10.28 -2.84 -4.43
C ARG A 77 -9.89 -2.55 -2.99
N GLN A 78 -8.80 -1.81 -2.77
CA GLN A 78 -8.38 -1.42 -1.42
C GLN A 78 -9.45 -0.57 -0.72
N ILE A 79 -9.98 0.45 -1.39
CA ILE A 79 -11.04 1.33 -0.86
C ILE A 79 -12.28 0.50 -0.48
N MET A 80 -12.76 -0.33 -1.41
CA MET A 80 -13.95 -1.16 -1.18
C MET A 80 -13.75 -2.10 0.02
N CYS A 81 -12.68 -2.88 0.02
CA CYS A 81 -12.44 -3.88 1.06
C CYS A 81 -12.27 -3.21 2.43
N VAL A 82 -11.51 -2.13 2.52
CA VAL A 82 -11.29 -1.46 3.80
C VAL A 82 -12.56 -0.79 4.31
N ASN A 83 -13.32 -0.08 3.46
CA ASN A 83 -14.58 0.53 3.88
C ASN A 83 -15.59 -0.51 4.35
N LYS A 84 -15.74 -1.62 3.62
CA LYS A 84 -16.65 -2.71 4.02
C LYS A 84 -16.29 -3.33 5.36
N GLY A 85 -14.99 -3.45 5.67
CA GLY A 85 -14.56 -3.89 7.00
C GLY A 85 -14.81 -2.83 8.08
N LEU A 86 -14.56 -1.55 7.79
CA LEU A 86 -14.75 -0.45 8.74
C LEU A 86 -16.23 -0.23 9.09
N GLU A 87 -17.16 -0.43 8.14
CA GLU A 87 -18.61 -0.39 8.37
C GLU A 87 -19.06 -1.33 9.51
N CYS A 88 -18.38 -2.47 9.66
CA CYS A 88 -18.70 -3.48 10.67
C CYS A 88 -17.97 -3.28 12.01
N ILE A 89 -16.93 -2.44 12.07
CA ILE A 89 -16.18 -2.20 13.30
C ILE A 89 -16.91 -1.19 14.18
N GLN A 90 -16.93 -1.42 15.50
CA GLN A 90 -17.52 -0.51 16.48
C GLN A 90 -16.85 0.86 16.46
N ASP A 91 -17.65 1.91 16.66
CA ASP A 91 -17.14 3.27 16.81
C ASP A 91 -16.15 3.37 17.99
N ASN A 92 -15.28 4.37 17.93
CA ASN A 92 -14.21 4.61 18.92
C ASN A 92 -13.15 3.50 19.07
N SER A 93 -13.19 2.46 18.22
CA SER A 93 -12.14 1.43 18.16
C SER A 93 -10.83 1.96 17.60
N PHE A 94 -9.71 1.49 18.15
CA PHE A 94 -8.41 1.58 17.49
C PHE A 94 -8.23 0.39 16.57
N VAL A 95 -8.13 0.65 15.27
CA VAL A 95 -8.16 -0.37 14.23
C VAL A 95 -6.75 -0.61 13.72
N PHE A 96 -6.33 -1.88 13.69
CA PHE A 96 -5.20 -2.34 12.89
C PHE A 96 -5.70 -2.81 11.55
N LYS A 97 -5.23 -2.22 10.46
CA LYS A 97 -5.50 -2.64 9.08
C LYS A 97 -4.27 -3.33 8.50
N LEU A 98 -4.45 -4.56 8.03
CA LEU A 98 -3.43 -5.38 7.39
C LEU A 98 -3.96 -6.00 6.10
N ARG A 99 -3.04 -6.38 5.22
CA ARG A 99 -3.34 -7.40 4.21
C ARG A 99 -3.13 -8.80 4.79
N ASN A 100 -3.83 -9.77 4.25
CA ASN A 100 -3.74 -11.17 4.67
C ASN A 100 -2.36 -11.81 4.45
N ASP A 101 -1.51 -11.22 3.61
CA ASP A 101 -0.13 -11.66 3.35
C ASP A 101 0.91 -10.90 4.21
N GLN A 102 0.47 -10.10 5.18
CA GLN A 102 1.31 -9.23 5.99
C GLN A 102 1.12 -9.43 7.49
N CYS A 103 2.18 -9.13 8.24
CA CYS A 103 2.21 -9.36 9.67
C CYS A 103 3.01 -8.26 10.39
N ILE A 104 2.57 -7.88 11.60
CA ILE A 104 3.25 -6.96 12.50
C ILE A 104 3.20 -7.47 13.94
N ASP A 105 4.00 -6.87 14.82
CA ASP A 105 3.79 -6.99 16.27
C ASP A 105 2.77 -5.95 16.76
N PHE A 106 1.55 -6.41 17.06
CA PHE A 106 0.46 -5.56 17.54
C PHE A 106 0.79 -4.85 18.86
N ASN A 107 1.57 -5.47 19.75
CA ASN A 107 1.95 -4.85 21.03
C ASN A 107 2.85 -3.64 20.82
N LYS A 108 3.80 -3.73 19.87
CA LYS A 108 4.72 -2.63 19.53
C LYS A 108 4.01 -1.43 18.92
N VAL A 109 2.86 -1.64 18.28
CA VAL A 109 2.03 -0.55 17.74
C VAL A 109 1.01 -0.03 18.76
N ALA A 110 0.40 -0.91 19.57
CA ALA A 110 -0.66 -0.54 20.51
C ALA A 110 -0.25 0.54 21.53
N LYS A 111 1.05 0.66 21.84
CA LYS A 111 1.57 1.75 22.68
C LYS A 111 1.32 3.16 22.11
N TYR A 112 1.04 3.27 20.81
CA TYR A 112 0.70 4.53 20.14
C TYR A 112 -0.81 4.73 19.96
N SER A 113 -1.66 3.90 20.58
CA SER A 113 -3.12 3.93 20.35
C SER A 113 -3.86 5.19 20.81
N ASN A 114 -3.18 6.08 21.53
CA ASN A 114 -3.69 7.39 21.94
C ASN A 114 -3.34 8.51 20.95
N THR A 115 -2.65 8.22 19.84
CA THR A 115 -2.37 9.23 18.81
C THR A 115 -3.64 9.63 18.05
N ASP A 116 -3.65 10.89 17.62
CA ASP A 116 -4.61 11.48 16.67
C ASP A 116 -4.17 11.33 15.20
N LYS A 117 -3.08 10.59 14.94
CA LYS A 117 -2.50 10.39 13.61
C LYS A 117 -2.81 9.00 13.05
N VAL A 118 -2.71 8.88 11.73
CA VAL A 118 -2.68 7.57 11.08
C VAL A 118 -1.27 6.99 11.22
N ILE A 119 -1.15 5.83 11.86
CA ILE A 119 0.11 5.11 11.97
C ILE A 119 0.34 4.32 10.69
N THR A 120 1.53 4.44 10.12
CA THR A 120 2.00 3.61 9.00
C THR A 120 3.46 3.23 9.22
N THR A 121 4.06 2.54 8.25
CA THR A 121 5.49 2.21 8.29
C THR A 121 6.30 3.03 7.30
N ASN A 122 7.59 3.12 7.56
CA ASN A 122 8.56 3.74 6.67
C ASN A 122 8.72 2.98 5.34
N CYS A 123 8.34 1.71 5.29
CA CYS A 123 8.43 0.90 4.09
C CYS A 123 7.39 1.35 3.06
N PHE A 124 7.84 1.77 1.87
CA PHE A 124 7.03 2.40 0.80
C PHE A 124 6.46 3.79 1.15
N SER A 125 6.85 4.37 2.30
CA SER A 125 6.64 5.80 2.56
C SER A 125 7.79 6.59 1.92
N ARG A 126 7.58 7.12 0.70
CA ARG A 126 8.67 7.61 -0.17
C ARG A 126 8.91 9.10 -0.02
N LYS A 127 10.18 9.49 0.14
CA LYS A 127 10.66 10.88 0.15
C LYS A 127 10.64 11.50 -1.24
N ASP A 128 10.90 10.68 -2.25
CA ASP A 128 11.03 11.12 -3.63
C ASP A 128 9.67 11.27 -4.34
N ARG A 129 8.56 10.98 -3.65
CA ARG A 129 7.18 11.22 -4.13
C ARG A 129 6.43 12.13 -3.17
N LEU A 130 5.62 13.03 -3.73
CA LEU A 130 4.78 13.92 -2.94
C LEU A 130 3.61 13.17 -2.28
N TYR A 131 3.39 13.44 -1.00
CA TYR A 131 2.27 12.96 -0.17
C TYR A 131 2.14 11.43 -0.20
N HIS A 132 3.24 10.69 -0.06
CA HIS A 132 3.26 9.25 -0.30
C HIS A 132 3.54 8.42 0.98
N PRO A 133 2.63 8.38 1.97
CA PRO A 133 2.71 7.41 3.05
C PRO A 133 2.36 6.02 2.54
N SER A 134 2.95 4.99 3.14
CA SER A 134 2.60 3.59 2.84
C SER A 134 1.15 3.30 3.23
N ASP A 135 0.40 2.62 2.37
CA ASP A 135 -0.98 2.19 2.61
C ASP A 135 -1.06 0.72 3.08
N MET A 136 0.07 0.00 3.07
CA MET A 136 0.08 -1.45 3.27
C MET A 136 -0.40 -1.86 4.66
N PHE A 137 0.25 -1.32 5.69
CA PHE A 137 -0.16 -1.41 7.08
C PHE A 137 -0.61 -0.03 7.54
N LEU A 138 -1.78 0.04 8.17
CA LEU A 138 -2.28 1.25 8.81
C LEU A 138 -2.82 0.91 10.19
N ALA A 139 -2.67 1.81 11.16
CA ALA A 139 -3.42 1.73 12.39
C ALA A 139 -3.83 3.11 12.88
N ALA A 140 -5.08 3.29 13.29
CA ALA A 140 -5.58 4.55 13.80
C ALA A 140 -6.92 4.35 14.52
N ASN A 141 -7.46 5.41 15.12
CA ASN A 141 -8.89 5.41 15.47
C ASN A 141 -9.73 5.19 14.21
N LYS A 142 -10.82 4.42 14.32
CA LYS A 142 -11.72 4.07 13.21
C LYS A 142 -12.08 5.27 12.33
N GLU A 143 -12.44 6.39 12.95
CA GLU A 143 -12.82 7.62 12.26
C GLU A 143 -11.76 8.10 11.25
N LEU A 144 -10.48 8.06 11.64
CA LEU A 144 -9.38 8.48 10.77
C LEU A 144 -9.22 7.55 9.56
N LEU A 145 -9.38 6.24 9.75
CA LEU A 145 -9.32 5.28 8.64
C LEU A 145 -10.54 5.40 7.73
N VAL A 146 -11.74 5.61 8.28
CA VAL A 146 -12.96 5.88 7.50
C VAL A 146 -12.76 7.11 6.63
N LYS A 147 -12.23 8.20 7.21
CA LYS A 147 -11.92 9.41 6.47
C LYS A 147 -10.88 9.17 5.38
N MET A 148 -9.80 8.45 5.68
CA MET A 148 -8.73 8.13 4.71
C MET A 148 -9.23 7.30 3.51
N TYR A 149 -10.13 6.33 3.76
CA TYR A 149 -10.68 5.47 2.71
C TYR A 149 -12.02 5.96 2.15
N SER A 150 -12.49 7.16 2.51
CA SER A 150 -13.71 7.76 1.93
C SER A 150 -13.53 8.31 0.51
N MET A 151 -12.36 8.10 -0.11
CA MET A 151 -12.10 8.52 -1.49
C MET A 151 -13.05 7.79 -2.45
N PRO A 152 -13.74 8.51 -3.36
CA PRO A 152 -14.54 7.88 -4.41
C PRO A 152 -13.69 6.95 -5.28
N TYR A 153 -14.31 5.91 -5.83
CA TYR A 153 -13.63 5.02 -6.77
C TYR A 153 -13.14 5.80 -7.99
N GLN A 154 -11.90 5.51 -8.38
CA GLN A 154 -11.32 6.05 -9.60
C GLN A 154 -12.07 5.49 -10.81
N LYS A 155 -12.46 6.39 -11.72
CA LYS A 155 -13.11 6.02 -12.98
C LYS A 155 -12.09 5.43 -13.96
N GLU A 156 -10.86 5.90 -13.89
CA GLU A 156 -9.76 5.45 -14.71
C GLU A 156 -9.35 4.01 -14.39
N THR A 157 -9.04 3.26 -15.44
CA THR A 157 -8.41 1.94 -15.30
C THR A 157 -6.91 2.07 -15.06
N HIS A 158 -6.25 0.95 -14.77
CA HIS A 158 -4.81 0.89 -14.63
C HIS A 158 -4.08 1.46 -15.87
N VAL A 159 -4.46 0.98 -17.06
CA VAL A 159 -3.84 1.40 -18.34
C VAL A 159 -4.07 2.88 -18.61
N MET A 160 -5.28 3.40 -18.34
CA MET A 160 -5.57 4.82 -18.54
C MET A 160 -4.70 5.72 -17.66
N THR A 161 -4.50 5.32 -16.39
CA THR A 161 -3.65 6.08 -15.46
C THR A 161 -2.17 6.01 -15.82
N GLU A 162 -1.70 4.85 -16.28
CA GLU A 162 -0.35 4.70 -16.82
C GLU A 162 -0.12 5.64 -18.01
N MET A 163 -1.05 5.66 -18.98
CA MET A 163 -0.96 6.56 -20.14
C MET A 163 -1.00 8.04 -19.74
N LYS A 164 -1.81 8.42 -18.74
CA LYS A 164 -1.81 9.78 -18.19
C LYS A 164 -0.46 10.16 -17.60
N ASN A 165 0.16 9.28 -16.82
CA ASN A 165 1.50 9.54 -16.29
C ASN A 165 2.55 9.65 -17.42
N ILE A 166 2.51 8.77 -18.43
CA ILE A 166 3.41 8.87 -19.60
C ILE A 166 3.24 10.21 -20.33
N LYS A 167 1.99 10.66 -20.52
CA LYS A 167 1.72 11.97 -21.14
C LYS A 167 2.30 13.11 -20.30
N LEU A 168 2.06 13.10 -18.99
CA LEU A 168 2.61 14.11 -18.07
C LEU A 168 4.14 14.18 -18.14
N TYR A 169 4.82 13.04 -18.22
CA TYR A 169 6.28 13.02 -18.38
C TYR A 169 6.77 13.58 -19.71
N LYS A 170 6.02 13.35 -20.80
CA LYS A 170 6.37 13.94 -22.10
C LYS A 170 6.22 15.46 -22.09
N GLU A 171 5.23 15.96 -21.37
CA GLU A 171 4.94 17.39 -21.23
C GLU A 171 5.87 18.07 -20.21
N ASN A 172 6.41 17.31 -19.26
CA ASN A 172 7.22 17.80 -18.14
C ASN A 172 8.43 16.86 -17.93
N PRO A 173 9.42 16.89 -18.85
CA PRO A 173 10.56 15.96 -18.85
C PRO A 173 11.46 16.07 -17.60
N GLU A 174 11.35 17.16 -16.84
CA GLU A 174 12.05 17.41 -15.58
C GLU A 174 11.44 16.68 -14.38
N LEU A 175 10.23 16.12 -14.51
CA LEU A 175 9.60 15.34 -13.43
C LEU A 175 10.44 14.10 -13.09
N THR A 176 10.84 13.98 -11.82
CA THR A 176 11.66 12.86 -11.33
C THR A 176 10.87 11.79 -10.57
N TYR A 177 9.54 11.88 -10.54
CA TYR A 177 8.66 11.01 -9.76
C TYR A 177 7.30 10.77 -10.43
N ILE A 178 6.57 9.71 -10.06
CA ILE A 178 5.19 9.48 -10.53
C ILE A 178 4.21 10.44 -9.85
N PRO A 179 3.58 11.38 -10.58
CA PRO A 179 2.66 12.33 -9.99
C PRO A 179 1.32 11.69 -9.58
N ILE A 180 0.85 10.69 -10.35
CA ILE A 180 -0.39 9.96 -10.07
C ILE A 180 -0.06 8.55 -9.60
N SER A 181 0.05 8.38 -8.28
CA SER A 181 0.22 7.08 -7.62
C SER A 181 -0.95 6.80 -6.66
N PRO A 182 -1.29 5.53 -6.39
CA PRO A 182 -2.40 5.18 -5.51
C PRO A 182 -2.28 5.77 -4.10
N GLU A 183 -1.11 5.62 -3.50
CA GLU A 183 -0.80 6.08 -2.16
C GLU A 183 -0.89 7.61 -2.07
N SER A 184 -0.34 8.32 -3.07
CA SER A 184 -0.46 9.78 -3.17
C SER A 184 -1.92 10.21 -3.36
N ALA A 185 -2.72 9.49 -4.16
CA ALA A 185 -4.13 9.82 -4.37
C ALA A 185 -4.93 9.71 -3.06
N LEU A 186 -4.79 8.60 -2.33
CA LEU A 186 -5.44 8.39 -1.03
C LEU A 186 -5.02 9.46 -0.01
N CYS A 187 -3.72 9.72 0.11
CA CYS A 187 -3.20 10.71 1.04
C CYS A 187 -3.71 12.12 0.72
N ARG A 188 -3.63 12.55 -0.55
CA ARG A 188 -4.11 13.88 -0.97
C ARG A 188 -5.61 14.05 -0.70
N TYR A 189 -6.41 13.03 -0.94
CA TYR A 189 -7.83 13.08 -0.63
C TYR A 189 -8.08 13.20 0.88
N TYR A 190 -7.38 12.41 1.69
CA TYR A 190 -7.43 12.50 3.15
C TYR A 190 -7.01 13.89 3.65
N LEU A 191 -5.93 14.47 3.10
CA LEU A 191 -5.46 15.82 3.42
C LEU A 191 -6.50 16.89 3.09
N LYS A 192 -7.13 16.79 1.90
CA LYS A 192 -8.22 17.69 1.49
C LYS A 192 -9.38 17.66 2.50
N LEU A 193 -9.80 16.48 2.94
CA LEU A 193 -10.87 16.34 3.93
C LEU A 193 -10.49 16.89 5.32
N ASN A 194 -9.19 17.04 5.60
CA ASN A 194 -8.67 17.67 6.80
C ASN A 194 -8.33 19.15 6.60
N GLY A 195 -8.81 19.77 5.51
CA GLY A 195 -8.60 21.19 5.23
C GLY A 195 -7.14 21.56 4.94
N TRP A 196 -6.30 20.59 4.54
CA TRP A 196 -4.94 20.89 4.11
C TRP A 196 -4.92 21.26 2.63
N ASP A 197 -4.47 22.48 2.33
CA ASP A 197 -4.26 22.95 0.97
C ASP A 197 -2.90 22.49 0.43
N THR A 198 -2.91 21.62 -0.59
CA THR A 198 -1.68 20.97 -1.10
C THR A 198 -0.92 21.89 -2.04
N LYS A 199 0.24 22.39 -1.61
CA LYS A 199 1.11 23.27 -2.41
C LYS A 199 1.97 22.53 -3.44
N ASN A 200 1.96 21.19 -3.42
CA ASN A 200 2.73 20.34 -4.32
C ASN A 200 4.25 20.53 -4.25
N THR A 201 4.78 20.80 -3.05
CA THR A 201 6.22 20.85 -2.80
C THR A 201 6.65 19.74 -1.83
N PHE A 202 7.92 19.32 -1.88
CA PHE A 202 8.44 18.31 -0.95
C PHE A 202 8.37 18.76 0.52
N ASP A 203 8.61 20.05 0.78
CA ASP A 203 8.47 20.64 2.11
C ASP A 203 7.01 20.62 2.60
N ASP A 204 6.05 21.00 1.74
CA ASP A 204 4.62 20.93 2.08
C ASP A 204 4.18 19.48 2.34
N SER A 205 4.61 18.55 1.47
CA SER A 205 4.40 17.12 1.65
C SER A 205 4.96 16.63 2.97
N PHE A 206 6.18 17.00 3.33
CA PHE A 206 6.80 16.62 4.60
C PHE A 206 6.01 17.17 5.81
N LYS A 207 5.60 18.45 5.77
CA LYS A 207 4.78 19.07 6.82
C LYS A 207 3.43 18.39 6.97
N ALA A 208 2.77 18.07 5.85
CA ALA A 208 1.52 17.33 5.84
C ALA A 208 1.67 15.93 6.47
N LEU A 209 2.70 15.17 6.06
CA LEU A 209 3.00 13.86 6.61
C LEU A 209 3.32 13.93 8.10
N LYS A 210 4.13 14.90 8.53
CA LYS A 210 4.47 15.13 9.96
C LYS A 210 3.23 15.44 10.79
N LYS A 211 2.28 16.20 10.25
CA LYS A 211 1.04 16.57 10.94
C LYS A 211 0.09 15.38 11.10
N TYR A 212 -0.15 14.62 10.04
CA TYR A 212 -1.26 13.65 10.02
C TYR A 212 -0.85 12.18 10.15
N TYR A 213 0.43 11.85 10.03
CA TYR A 213 0.93 10.48 10.06
C TYR A 213 1.99 10.27 11.14
N LEU A 214 1.98 9.08 11.74
CA LEU A 214 3.09 8.57 12.54
C LEU A 214 3.77 7.44 11.74
N ILE A 215 4.93 7.75 11.17
CA ILE A 215 5.68 6.82 10.31
C ILE A 215 6.70 6.05 11.16
N LEU A 216 6.39 4.80 11.47
CA LEU A 216 7.24 3.93 12.28
C LEU A 216 8.25 3.19 11.41
N ASN A 217 9.45 2.96 11.93
CA ASN A 217 10.38 2.07 11.24
C ASN A 217 9.84 0.63 11.24
N SER A 218 9.91 -0.07 10.10
CA SER A 218 9.42 -1.45 9.94
C SER A 218 10.02 -2.42 10.97
N TRP A 219 11.30 -2.24 11.33
CA TRP A 219 11.99 -3.02 12.37
C TRP A 219 11.58 -2.67 13.80
N ASN A 220 10.90 -1.55 14.03
CA ASN A 220 10.37 -1.17 15.33
C ASN A 220 9.00 -1.81 15.60
N VAL A 221 8.35 -2.38 14.59
CA VAL A 221 7.03 -3.02 14.68
C VAL A 221 7.01 -4.43 14.06
N ASP A 222 8.18 -4.98 13.76
CA ASP A 222 8.40 -6.27 13.10
C ASP A 222 7.53 -6.48 11.85
N PHE A 223 7.41 -5.44 11.02
CA PHE A 223 6.61 -5.53 9.81
C PHE A 223 7.24 -6.46 8.78
N ARG A 224 6.49 -7.49 8.38
CA ARG A 224 6.93 -8.57 7.49
C ARG A 224 5.86 -8.84 6.41
N TRP A 225 6.30 -9.45 5.31
CA TRP A 225 5.43 -9.81 4.19
C TRP A 225 5.76 -11.23 3.72
N ASN A 226 4.74 -12.07 3.50
CA ASN A 226 4.86 -13.38 2.86
C ASN A 226 5.14 -13.31 1.36
N LYS A 227 5.94 -12.32 0.94
CA LYS A 227 6.48 -12.18 -0.41
C LYS A 227 7.92 -11.77 -0.29
N LYS A 228 8.77 -12.29 -1.18
CA LYS A 228 10.15 -11.82 -1.29
C LYS A 228 10.16 -10.37 -1.76
N ARG A 229 10.42 -9.44 -0.84
CA ARG A 229 10.37 -7.98 -1.08
C ARG A 229 11.69 -7.29 -0.80
N THR A 230 12.48 -7.80 0.13
CA THR A 230 13.84 -7.34 0.37
C THR A 230 14.80 -8.23 -0.44
N TYR A 231 15.61 -7.63 -1.32
CA TYR A 231 16.58 -8.36 -2.13
C TYR A 231 17.54 -9.19 -1.23
N LEU A 232 17.93 -10.39 -1.68
CA LEU A 232 18.73 -11.38 -0.92
C LEU A 232 18.14 -11.88 0.41
N CYS A 233 16.98 -11.41 0.85
CA CYS A 233 16.30 -11.94 2.03
C CYS A 233 15.19 -12.93 1.63
N PRO A 234 14.87 -13.92 2.48
CA PRO A 234 13.76 -14.84 2.25
C PRO A 234 12.39 -14.15 2.41
N SER A 235 11.32 -14.85 2.00
CA SER A 235 9.95 -14.46 2.35
C SER A 235 9.80 -14.37 3.88
N GLY A 236 8.95 -13.46 4.36
CA GLY A 236 8.69 -13.27 5.79
C GLY A 236 9.81 -12.58 6.57
N TYR A 237 10.87 -12.12 5.90
CA TYR A 237 11.86 -11.22 6.50
C TYR A 237 11.26 -9.82 6.77
N ILE A 238 11.86 -9.07 7.70
CA ILE A 238 11.45 -7.68 7.98
C ILE A 238 11.61 -6.86 6.71
N ILE A 239 10.57 -6.15 6.31
CA ILE A 239 10.63 -5.38 5.06
C ILE A 239 11.54 -4.17 5.28
N LEU A 240 12.56 -4.02 4.44
CA LEU A 240 13.50 -2.90 4.56
C LEU A 240 13.06 -1.71 3.69
N PRO A 241 13.29 -0.46 4.13
CA PRO A 241 13.03 0.74 3.34
C PRO A 241 13.82 0.73 2.03
N HIS A 242 13.22 1.17 0.94
CA HIS A 242 13.87 1.15 -0.38
C HIS A 242 14.93 2.24 -0.53
N TYR A 243 16.06 1.87 -1.15
CA TYR A 243 17.16 2.76 -1.56
C TYR A 243 17.73 2.32 -2.93
N PHE A 244 16.96 2.43 -4.01
CA PHE A 244 17.40 2.02 -5.35
C PHE A 244 16.80 2.89 -6.45
N SER A 245 17.46 2.89 -7.61
CA SER A 245 16.90 3.45 -8.85
C SER A 245 15.96 2.47 -9.52
N LEU A 246 14.79 2.93 -9.97
CA LEU A 246 13.85 2.13 -10.77
C LEU A 246 13.17 2.94 -11.86
N LYS A 247 12.70 2.24 -12.90
CA LYS A 247 11.70 2.76 -13.83
C LYS A 247 10.38 2.04 -13.57
N PRO A 248 9.33 2.74 -13.10
CA PRO A 248 8.08 2.11 -12.69
C PRO A 248 7.30 1.48 -13.85
N PHE A 249 7.45 2.02 -15.07
CA PHE A 249 6.96 1.44 -16.31
C PHE A 249 7.84 1.88 -17.49
N GLU A 250 7.62 1.27 -18.66
CA GLU A 250 8.36 1.61 -19.87
C GLU A 250 8.10 3.07 -20.25
N ASN A 251 9.16 3.86 -20.48
CA ASN A 251 9.13 5.30 -20.76
C ASN A 251 8.84 6.22 -19.55
N ALA A 252 8.79 5.69 -18.32
CA ALA A 252 8.87 6.52 -17.13
C ALA A 252 10.32 7.03 -16.90
N PRO A 253 10.49 8.20 -16.27
CA PRO A 253 11.78 8.62 -15.75
C PRO A 253 12.27 7.64 -14.70
N GLU A 254 13.59 7.60 -14.53
CA GLU A 254 14.19 6.85 -13.43
C GLU A 254 13.87 7.57 -12.11
N GLU A 255 13.16 6.90 -11.21
CA GLU A 255 12.94 7.37 -9.85
C GLU A 255 14.08 6.87 -8.96
N LYS A 256 14.61 7.75 -8.10
CA LYS A 256 15.52 7.37 -7.01
C LYS A 256 14.67 7.07 -5.77
N ALA A 257 14.20 5.84 -5.63
CA ALA A 257 13.38 5.46 -4.49
C ALA A 257 14.18 5.62 -3.19
N VAL A 258 13.68 6.50 -2.34
CA VAL A 258 14.21 6.73 -0.99
C VAL A 258 13.04 6.77 -0.04
N CYS A 259 13.02 5.87 0.95
CA CYS A 259 11.98 5.90 1.98
C CYS A 259 12.34 6.86 3.12
N PHE A 260 11.31 7.39 3.77
CA PHE A 260 11.46 8.04 5.06
C PHE A 260 12.03 7.07 6.10
N VAL A 261 12.54 7.60 7.20
CA VAL A 261 12.82 6.91 8.45
C VAL A 261 12.14 7.68 9.57
N GLN A 262 11.80 7.01 10.66
CA GLN A 262 11.06 7.61 11.76
C GLN A 262 11.75 8.87 12.34
N SER A 263 13.08 8.88 12.39
CA SER A 263 13.88 10.03 12.84
C SER A 263 13.82 11.25 11.90
N ASP A 264 13.28 11.13 10.68
CA ASP A 264 13.04 12.30 9.84
C ASP A 264 11.92 13.19 10.42
N PHE A 265 10.97 12.59 11.15
CA PHE A 265 9.79 13.28 11.67
C PHE A 265 9.93 13.66 13.15
N GLU A 266 10.68 12.85 13.89
CA GLU A 266 10.94 13.02 15.30
C GLU A 266 12.17 13.91 15.49
N ASN A 267 12.12 14.85 16.44
CA ASN A 267 13.27 15.67 16.82
C ASN A 267 14.26 14.84 17.67
N ARG A 268 14.73 13.70 17.14
CA ARG A 268 15.70 12.81 17.80
C ARG A 268 16.73 12.28 16.81
N PHE A 269 17.89 11.90 17.35
CA PHE A 269 18.89 11.19 16.58
C PHE A 269 18.46 9.73 16.29
N PRO A 270 18.89 9.16 15.15
CA PRO A 270 18.73 7.73 14.87
C PRO A 270 19.39 6.89 15.97
N THR A 271 18.73 5.80 16.37
CA THR A 271 19.31 4.83 17.31
C THR A 271 20.35 3.94 16.61
N ILE A 272 21.19 3.23 17.38
CA ILE A 272 22.12 2.21 16.84
C ILE A 272 21.38 1.17 15.99
N LYS A 273 20.19 0.75 16.44
CA LYS A 273 19.31 -0.14 15.67
C LYS A 273 18.89 0.48 14.34
N ASP A 274 18.52 1.77 14.34
CA ASP A 274 18.17 2.48 13.11
C ASP A 274 19.37 2.52 12.15
N PHE A 275 20.57 2.86 12.63
CA PHE A 275 21.79 2.84 11.81
C PHE A 275 22.04 1.47 11.17
N TYR A 276 21.94 0.38 11.94
CA TYR A 276 22.12 -0.98 11.45
C TYR A 276 21.16 -1.30 10.29
N PHE A 277 19.85 -1.08 10.48
CA PHE A 277 18.87 -1.42 9.46
C PHE A 277 18.95 -0.50 8.23
N ILE A 278 19.26 0.78 8.41
CA ILE A 278 19.47 1.72 7.30
C ILE A 278 20.69 1.32 6.48
N ALA A 279 21.83 1.04 7.12
CA ALA A 279 23.05 0.61 6.44
C ALA A 279 22.83 -0.72 5.71
N LYS A 280 22.24 -1.70 6.39
CA LYS A 280 21.87 -2.99 5.78
C LYS A 280 20.98 -2.81 4.56
N SER A 281 19.97 -1.93 4.65
CA SER A 281 19.07 -1.67 3.53
C SER A 281 19.82 -1.05 2.35
N LYS A 282 20.65 -0.03 2.57
CA LYS A 282 21.47 0.58 1.53
C LYS A 282 22.37 -0.43 0.82
N ILE A 283 23.04 -1.31 1.58
CA ILE A 283 23.91 -2.37 1.01
C ILE A 283 23.09 -3.34 0.15
N ILE A 284 21.97 -3.83 0.67
CA ILE A 284 21.10 -4.77 -0.06
C ILE A 284 20.61 -4.16 -1.37
N TRP A 285 20.15 -2.91 -1.34
CA TRP A 285 19.62 -2.26 -2.54
C TRP A 285 20.70 -1.81 -3.51
N PHE A 286 21.90 -1.49 -3.02
CA PHE A 286 23.07 -1.30 -3.88
C PHE A 286 23.37 -2.57 -4.70
N LEU A 287 23.41 -3.74 -4.05
CA LEU A 287 23.60 -5.03 -4.73
C LEU A 287 22.47 -5.39 -5.69
N TYR A 288 21.25 -4.93 -5.43
CA TYR A 288 20.12 -5.08 -6.35
C TYR A 288 20.32 -4.24 -7.62
N SER A 289 20.67 -2.97 -7.45
CA SER A 289 20.89 -2.05 -8.57
C SER A 289 22.05 -2.47 -9.46
N THR A 290 23.13 -3.01 -8.89
CA THR A 290 24.26 -3.55 -9.69
C THR A 290 23.82 -4.74 -10.54
N LYS A 291 23.08 -5.70 -9.97
CA LYS A 291 22.55 -6.85 -10.72
C LYS A 291 21.55 -6.46 -11.81
N GLN A 292 20.68 -5.47 -11.56
CA GLN A 292 19.77 -5.00 -12.61
C GLN A 292 20.55 -4.43 -13.81
N LYS A 293 21.59 -3.62 -13.56
CA LYS A 293 22.42 -3.03 -14.62
C LYS A 293 23.16 -4.08 -15.45
N THR A 294 23.65 -5.17 -14.83
CA THR A 294 24.27 -6.28 -15.56
C THR A 294 23.27 -7.06 -16.40
N ASN A 295 22.05 -7.28 -15.89
CA ASN A 295 21.00 -7.99 -16.62
C ASN A 295 20.39 -7.17 -17.77
N THR A 296 20.34 -5.84 -17.68
CA THR A 296 19.84 -4.98 -18.78
C THR A 296 20.72 -5.01 -20.03
N LYS A 297 21.97 -5.50 -19.95
CA LYS A 297 22.84 -5.75 -21.11
C LYS A 297 22.57 -7.11 -21.78
N SER A 298 21.79 -7.98 -21.16
CA SER A 298 21.51 -9.34 -21.63
C SER A 298 20.03 -9.48 -21.98
N SER A 299 19.75 -9.47 -23.30
CA SER A 299 18.49 -9.87 -23.93
C SER A 299 17.22 -9.10 -23.53
N LYS A 300 16.88 -8.06 -24.30
CA LYS A 300 15.46 -7.72 -24.46
C LYS A 300 14.84 -8.81 -25.33
N ASN A 301 14.07 -9.69 -24.71
CA ASN A 301 13.32 -10.72 -25.41
C ASN A 301 12.39 -10.04 -26.44
N LEU A 302 12.64 -10.28 -27.73
CA LEU A 302 11.94 -9.66 -28.87
C LEU A 302 10.43 -9.82 -28.75
N TYR A 303 9.99 -10.94 -28.16
CA TYR A 303 8.60 -11.26 -27.87
C TYR A 303 7.94 -10.29 -26.88
N THR A 304 8.67 -9.85 -25.85
CA THR A 304 8.16 -8.87 -24.88
C THR A 304 8.00 -7.49 -25.52
N ILE A 305 8.93 -7.09 -26.38
CA ILE A 305 8.85 -5.82 -27.15
C ILE A 305 7.66 -5.86 -28.12
N LEU A 306 7.49 -6.95 -28.87
CA LEU A 306 6.39 -7.13 -29.81
C LEU A 306 5.04 -7.17 -29.10
N ARG A 307 4.92 -7.90 -27.98
CA ARG A 307 3.71 -7.94 -27.16
C ARG A 307 3.39 -6.56 -26.57
N TYR A 308 4.38 -5.79 -26.10
CA TYR A 308 4.18 -4.42 -25.61
C TYR A 308 3.77 -3.45 -26.72
N LYS A 309 4.35 -3.56 -27.92
CA LYS A 309 3.96 -2.73 -29.07
C LYS A 309 2.54 -3.05 -29.54
N MET A 310 2.17 -4.32 -29.63
CA MET A 310 0.79 -4.72 -29.91
C MET A 310 -0.17 -4.27 -28.81
N LEU A 311 0.20 -4.39 -27.54
CA LEU A 311 -0.54 -3.86 -26.39
C LEU A 311 -0.47 -2.34 -26.24
N LYS A 312 0.18 -1.58 -27.11
CA LYS A 312 0.02 -0.11 -27.19
C LYS A 312 -1.03 0.25 -28.23
N VAL A 313 -1.03 -0.46 -29.35
CA VAL A 313 -1.96 -0.23 -30.46
C VAL A 313 -3.35 -0.81 -30.17
N LEU A 314 -3.44 -2.04 -29.65
CA LEU A 314 -4.72 -2.68 -29.32
C LEU A 314 -5.48 -1.94 -28.20
N PRO A 315 -4.88 -1.59 -27.05
CA PRO A 315 -5.61 -0.93 -25.97
C PRO A 315 -6.05 0.47 -26.33
N TYR A 316 -5.30 1.21 -27.15
CA TYR A 316 -5.76 2.53 -27.58
C TYR A 316 -7.01 2.40 -28.47
N PHE A 317 -6.99 1.51 -29.47
CA PHE A 317 -8.14 1.27 -30.34
C PHE A 317 -9.35 0.67 -29.60
N LEU A 318 -9.13 -0.26 -28.67
CA LEU A 318 -10.18 -0.89 -27.87
C LEU A 318 -10.77 0.06 -26.82
N VAL A 319 -9.95 0.89 -26.17
CA VAL A 319 -10.41 1.92 -25.24
C VAL A 319 -11.19 3.00 -26.00
N GLU A 320 -10.73 3.43 -27.17
CA GLU A 320 -11.44 4.40 -28.00
C GLU A 320 -12.79 3.86 -28.50
N ARG A 321 -12.84 2.57 -28.85
CA ARG A 321 -14.07 1.86 -29.23
C ARG A 321 -15.04 1.75 -28.05
N GLU A 322 -14.56 1.40 -26.85
CA GLU A 322 -15.45 1.26 -25.68
C GLU A 322 -15.87 2.63 -25.13
N VAL A 323 -15.02 3.65 -25.21
CA VAL A 323 -15.40 5.04 -24.90
C VAL A 323 -16.45 5.55 -25.89
N LYS A 324 -16.35 5.25 -27.19
CA LYS A 324 -17.41 5.57 -28.17
C LYS A 324 -18.71 4.83 -27.86
N ARG A 325 -18.65 3.53 -27.53
CA ARG A 325 -19.83 2.72 -27.16
C ARG A 325 -20.52 3.25 -25.91
N LEU A 326 -19.75 3.63 -24.89
CA LEU A 326 -20.27 4.18 -23.64
C LEU A 326 -20.88 5.59 -23.85
N LYS A 327 -20.28 6.44 -24.71
CA LYS A 327 -20.87 7.75 -25.06
C LYS A 327 -22.20 7.62 -25.81
N GLN A 328 -22.33 6.65 -26.73
CA GLN A 328 -23.60 6.39 -27.42
C GLN A 328 -24.72 5.91 -26.48
N LYS A 329 -24.39 5.17 -25.42
CA LYS A 329 -25.36 4.74 -24.40
C LYS A 329 -25.78 5.83 -23.40
N ILE A 330 -25.07 6.95 -23.38
CA ILE A 330 -25.37 8.09 -22.49
C ILE A 330 -26.20 9.16 -23.23
N ASN A 331 -26.10 9.20 -24.56
CA ASN A 331 -26.81 10.16 -25.41
C ASN A 331 -28.10 9.60 -26.05
N ASN A 332 -28.39 8.32 -25.81
CA ASN A 332 -29.67 7.65 -26.05
C ASN A 332 -30.23 7.22 -24.71
#